data_AF-A0A960Z278-F1
#
_entry.id   AF-A0A960Z278-F1
#
_cell.length_a   1.000
_cell.length_b   1.000
_cell.length_c   1.000
_cell.angle_alpha   90.00
_cell.angle_beta   90.00
_cell.angle_gamma   90.00
#
_symmetry.space_group_name_H-M   'P 1'
#
loop_
_entity.id
_entity.type
_entity.pdbx_description
1 polymer ?
#
loop_
_entity_poly.entity_id
_entity_poly.type
_entity_poly.pdbx_seq_one_letter_code
_entity_poly.pdbx_strand_id
1 'polypeptide(L)'
;MILRNAGIPRQPTRATIVATVGVLAGFFLAAVDWAFLAIAAVSMFAPGILRELGWLRDKDEAQLEAARRAGYHAYLAGGLFVFLLYVWLRASEATVAFPSGLLEGALAVMWFTWFCSSLYGYWGRVRTSVTMLNGIGGAWLGFCLLSGEGNLGASLMQSLLCVPFFLAALLAPRWPRVVGVLLLGASVFFFRLFGLAAVFAGDPTRMGRMTVIVLFIGPLFAAGVALLGARRLGTDEDDENEAGDTAPA
;
A
#
# COMPACT_ATOMS: atom_id res chain seq x y z
N MET A 1 -19.63 -19.63 -3.31
CA MET A 1 -20.30 -18.90 -4.41
C MET A 1 -19.37 -17.76 -4.84
N ILE A 2 -18.40 -18.07 -5.70
CA ILE A 2 -17.44 -17.10 -6.23
C ILE A 2 -18.06 -16.62 -7.54
N LEU A 3 -18.73 -15.46 -7.51
CA LEU A 3 -19.22 -14.84 -8.74
C LEU A 3 -18.01 -14.55 -9.64
N ARG A 4 -17.96 -15.31 -10.75
CA ARG A 4 -17.03 -15.13 -11.87
C ARG A 4 -16.88 -13.65 -12.17
N ASN A 5 -15.65 -13.14 -12.06
CA ASN A 5 -15.29 -11.85 -12.64
C ASN A 5 -15.27 -12.01 -14.17
N ALA A 6 -16.46 -12.03 -14.79
CA ALA A 6 -16.59 -11.65 -16.19
C ALA A 6 -15.82 -10.34 -16.37
N GLY A 7 -15.05 -10.21 -17.44
CA GLY A 7 -14.08 -9.14 -17.68
C GLY A 7 -14.66 -7.72 -17.81
N ILE A 8 -15.44 -7.29 -16.82
CA ILE A 8 -15.95 -5.94 -16.71
C ILE A 8 -14.73 -5.04 -16.55
N PRO A 9 -14.52 -4.09 -17.48
CA PRO A 9 -13.40 -3.19 -17.41
C PRO A 9 -13.45 -2.41 -16.11
N ARG A 10 -12.46 -2.65 -15.26
CA ARG A 10 -12.25 -2.02 -13.95
C ARG A 10 -11.77 -0.59 -14.10
N GLN A 11 -12.63 0.28 -14.61
CA GLN A 11 -12.34 1.71 -14.77
C GLN A 11 -12.52 2.46 -13.45
N PRO A 12 -11.57 3.32 -13.06
CA PRO A 12 -11.75 4.17 -11.89
C PRO A 12 -12.93 5.12 -12.14
N THR A 13 -13.82 5.22 -11.14
CA THR A 13 -14.97 6.13 -11.25
C THR A 13 -14.50 7.58 -11.25
N ARG A 14 -15.26 8.47 -11.89
CA ARG A 14 -14.95 9.92 -11.93
C ARG A 14 -14.76 10.50 -10.52
N ALA A 15 -15.61 10.09 -9.57
CA ALA A 15 -15.49 10.49 -8.17
C ALA A 15 -14.15 10.05 -7.54
N THR A 16 -13.66 8.86 -7.90
CA THR A 16 -12.36 8.35 -7.43
C THR A 16 -11.20 9.13 -8.04
N ILE A 17 -11.28 9.52 -9.32
CA ILE A 17 -10.27 10.36 -9.98
C ILE A 17 -10.21 11.74 -9.30
N VAL A 18 -11.36 12.39 -9.13
CA VAL A 18 -11.45 13.71 -8.46
C VAL A 18 -10.89 13.64 -7.04
N ALA A 19 -11.26 12.60 -6.29
CA ALA A 19 -10.71 12.37 -4.96
C ALA A 19 -9.20 12.18 -4.97
N THR A 20 -8.67 11.42 -5.93
CA THR A 20 -7.23 11.20 -6.08
C THR A 20 -6.50 12.52 -6.35
N VAL A 21 -7.02 13.33 -7.28
CA VAL A 21 -6.47 14.67 -7.57
C VAL A 21 -6.53 15.56 -6.33
N GLY A 22 -7.64 15.57 -5.59
CA GLY A 22 -7.80 16.34 -4.36
C GLY A 22 -6.83 15.92 -3.25
N VAL A 23 -6.58 14.61 -3.10
CA VAL A 23 -5.57 14.08 -2.17
C VAL A 23 -4.18 14.56 -2.55
N LEU A 24 -3.79 14.42 -3.82
CA LEU A 24 -2.48 14.87 -4.30
C LEU A 24 -2.30 16.39 -4.15
N ALA A 25 -3.31 17.17 -4.47
CA ALA A 25 -3.31 18.61 -4.30
C ALA A 25 -3.15 19.00 -2.82
N GLY A 26 -3.89 18.35 -1.92
CA GLY A 26 -3.79 18.58 -0.48
C GLY A 26 -2.40 18.29 0.07
N PHE A 27 -1.77 17.19 -0.35
CA PHE A 27 -0.37 16.89 0.04
C PHE A 27 0.63 17.88 -0.52
N PHE A 28 0.47 18.31 -1.78
CA PHE A 28 1.38 19.29 -2.38
C PHE A 28 1.26 20.66 -1.70
N LEU A 29 0.03 21.10 -1.44
CA LEU A 29 -0.24 22.36 -0.75
C LEU A 29 0.16 22.34 0.74
N ALA A 30 0.25 21.15 1.35
CA ALA A 30 0.73 21.01 2.73
C ALA A 30 2.19 21.47 2.91
N ALA A 31 2.97 21.59 1.83
CA ALA A 31 4.29 22.21 1.86
C ALA A 31 4.24 23.73 2.15
N VAL A 32 3.10 24.37 1.88
CA VAL A 32 2.84 25.79 2.14
C VAL A 32 2.20 25.97 3.51
N ASP A 33 1.13 25.21 3.79
CA ASP A 33 0.40 25.25 5.07
C ASP A 33 -0.18 23.87 5.42
N TRP A 34 0.08 23.40 6.64
CA TRP A 34 -0.43 22.13 7.17
C TRP A 34 -1.96 22.04 7.16
N ALA A 35 -2.69 23.16 7.20
CA ALA A 35 -4.15 23.20 7.10
C ALA A 35 -4.66 22.56 5.80
N PHE A 36 -3.87 22.56 4.72
CA PHE A 36 -4.24 21.91 3.45
C PHE A 36 -4.34 20.38 3.54
N LEU A 37 -3.81 19.75 4.60
CA LEU A 37 -4.10 18.34 4.88
C LEU A 37 -5.59 18.08 5.10
N ALA A 38 -6.37 19.08 5.51
CA ALA A 38 -7.82 18.95 5.59
C ALA A 38 -8.44 18.66 4.20
N ILE A 39 -7.88 19.22 3.12
CA ILE A 39 -8.32 18.93 1.75
C ILE A 39 -8.03 17.47 1.40
N ALA A 40 -6.84 16.98 1.75
CA ALA A 40 -6.48 15.58 1.51
C ALA A 40 -7.41 14.63 2.29
N ALA A 41 -7.68 14.93 3.56
CA ALA A 41 -8.61 14.17 4.39
C ALA A 41 -10.03 14.16 3.79
N VAL A 42 -10.59 15.33 3.49
CA VAL A 42 -11.93 15.44 2.90
C VAL A 42 -12.00 14.71 1.56
N SER A 43 -11.02 14.89 0.69
CA SER A 43 -10.99 14.22 -0.63
C SER A 43 -10.92 12.71 -0.51
N MET A 44 -10.20 12.19 0.50
CA MET A 44 -10.06 10.77 0.76
C MET A 44 -11.35 10.14 1.27
N PHE A 45 -12.05 10.81 2.19
CA PHE A 45 -13.24 10.24 2.86
C PHE A 45 -14.56 10.60 2.17
N ALA A 46 -14.65 11.74 1.49
CA ALA A 46 -15.88 12.23 0.87
C ALA A 46 -16.52 11.21 -0.08
N PRO A 47 -15.80 10.54 -1.01
CA PRO A 47 -16.42 9.54 -1.87
C PRO A 47 -17.00 8.34 -1.11
N GLY A 48 -16.43 7.99 0.04
CA GLY A 48 -16.98 6.93 0.89
C GLY A 48 -18.27 7.38 1.56
N ILE A 49 -18.24 8.55 2.20
CA ILE A 49 -19.39 9.14 2.89
C ILE A 49 -20.55 9.37 1.92
N LEU A 50 -20.29 9.96 0.75
CA LEU A 50 -21.30 10.22 -0.28
C LEU A 50 -21.96 8.93 -0.82
N ARG A 51 -21.25 7.80 -0.82
CA ARG A 51 -21.82 6.50 -1.21
C ARG A 51 -22.71 5.93 -0.12
N GLU A 52 -22.29 6.00 1.14
CA GLU A 52 -23.10 5.54 2.28
C GLU A 52 -24.36 6.40 2.46
N LEU A 53 -24.31 7.69 2.13
CA LEU A 53 -25.49 8.57 2.07
C LEU A 53 -26.38 8.29 0.84
N GLY A 54 -25.96 7.42 -0.08
CA GLY A 54 -26.69 7.07 -1.29
C GLY A 54 -26.66 8.14 -2.39
N TRP A 55 -25.86 9.20 -2.25
CA TRP A 55 -25.71 10.26 -3.25
C TRP A 55 -24.83 9.84 -4.43
N LEU A 56 -23.90 8.91 -4.20
CA LEU A 56 -23.11 8.26 -5.24
C LEU A 56 -23.49 6.79 -5.37
N ARG A 57 -23.92 6.38 -6.57
CA ARG A 57 -24.20 4.98 -6.95
C ARG A 57 -23.34 4.56 -8.13
N ASP A 58 -22.02 4.72 -7.96
CA ASP A 58 -21.02 4.52 -9.02
C ASP A 58 -20.28 3.16 -8.92
N LYS A 59 -20.57 2.35 -7.91
CA LYS A 59 -19.89 1.07 -7.63
C LYS A 59 -20.87 -0.09 -7.66
N ASP A 60 -20.35 -1.25 -8.08
CA ASP A 60 -21.03 -2.53 -7.92
C ASP A 60 -20.95 -3.03 -6.46
N GLU A 61 -21.77 -4.01 -6.11
CA GLU A 61 -21.82 -4.60 -4.76
C GLU A 61 -20.46 -5.22 -4.37
N ALA A 62 -19.73 -5.78 -5.33
CA ALA A 62 -18.43 -6.40 -5.11
C ALA A 62 -17.38 -5.35 -4.68
N GLN A 63 -17.34 -4.19 -5.31
CA GLN A 63 -16.46 -3.08 -4.94
C GLN A 63 -16.85 -2.46 -3.61
N LEU A 64 -18.15 -2.42 -3.30
CA LEU A 64 -18.63 -1.97 -2.00
C LEU A 64 -18.17 -2.92 -0.88
N GLU A 65 -18.33 -4.22 -1.08
CA GLU A 65 -17.91 -5.25 -0.13
C GLU A 65 -16.38 -5.28 0.03
N ALA A 66 -15.62 -5.11 -1.05
CA ALA A 66 -14.17 -4.98 -0.99
C ALA A 66 -13.74 -3.75 -0.18
N ALA A 67 -14.43 -2.61 -0.36
CA ALA A 67 -14.18 -1.40 0.43
C ALA A 67 -14.51 -1.58 1.92
N ARG A 68 -15.63 -2.26 2.24
CA ARG A 68 -16.00 -2.59 3.63
C ARG A 68 -14.99 -3.52 4.29
N ARG A 69 -14.53 -4.57 3.58
CA ARG A 69 -13.46 -5.47 4.05
C ARG A 69 -12.15 -4.72 4.29
N ALA A 70 -11.78 -3.80 3.40
CA ALA A 70 -10.59 -2.97 3.58
C ALA A 70 -10.71 -2.04 4.80
N GLY A 71 -11.88 -1.45 5.03
CA GLY A 71 -12.18 -0.67 6.24
C GLY A 71 -12.03 -1.51 7.51
N TYR A 72 -12.56 -2.73 7.52
CA TYR A 72 -12.45 -3.65 8.64
C TYR A 72 -10.99 -4.04 8.95
N HIS A 73 -10.20 -4.39 7.93
CA HIS A 73 -8.77 -4.69 8.12
C HIS A 73 -7.98 -3.48 8.66
N ALA A 74 -8.28 -2.28 8.16
CA ALA A 74 -7.64 -1.05 8.64
C ALA A 74 -7.96 -0.76 10.11
N TYR A 75 -9.23 -0.96 10.51
CA TYR A 75 -9.66 -0.85 11.90
C TYR A 75 -8.92 -1.86 12.79
N LEU A 76 -8.86 -3.14 12.38
CA LEU A 76 -8.15 -4.17 13.15
C LEU A 76 -6.65 -3.88 13.28
N ALA A 77 -5.98 -3.54 12.17
CA ALA A 77 -4.55 -3.27 12.19
C ALA A 77 -4.20 -2.00 12.98
N GLY A 78 -4.99 -0.94 12.82
CA GLY A 78 -4.86 0.28 13.60
C GLY A 78 -5.08 0.05 15.10
N GLY A 79 -6.17 -0.64 15.45
CA GLY A 79 -6.48 -0.99 16.84
C GLY A 79 -5.41 -1.85 17.47
N LEU A 80 -4.92 -2.88 16.76
CA LEU A 80 -3.83 -3.73 17.23
C LEU A 80 -2.53 -2.95 17.40
N PHE A 81 -2.19 -2.07 16.45
CA PHE A 81 -1.00 -1.22 16.54
C PHE A 81 -1.05 -0.31 17.77
N VAL A 82 -2.16 0.41 17.97
CA VAL A 82 -2.37 1.28 19.14
C VAL A 82 -2.31 0.47 20.44
N PHE A 83 -2.89 -0.73 20.47
CA PHE A 83 -2.85 -1.60 21.65
C PHE A 83 -1.43 -2.07 21.97
N LEU A 84 -0.67 -2.56 20.99
CA LEU A 84 0.71 -2.99 21.18
C LEU A 84 1.61 -1.84 21.61
N LEU A 85 1.41 -0.66 21.02
CA LEU A 85 2.10 0.57 21.40
C LEU A 85 1.78 0.94 22.86
N TYR A 86 0.52 0.87 23.27
CA TYR A 86 0.13 1.11 24.66
C TYR A 86 0.79 0.13 25.62
N VAL A 87 0.78 -1.17 25.31
CA VAL A 87 1.46 -2.20 26.11
C VAL A 87 2.95 -1.92 26.23
N TRP A 88 3.60 -1.56 25.12
CA TRP A 88 5.02 -1.24 25.09
C TRP A 88 5.36 0.02 25.92
N LEU A 89 4.57 1.10 25.80
CA LEU A 89 4.73 2.32 26.59
C LEU A 89 4.59 2.04 28.09
N ARG A 90 3.61 1.18 28.45
CA ARG A 90 3.44 0.75 29.84
C ARG A 90 4.61 -0.11 30.35
N ALA A 91 5.16 -0.98 29.51
CA ALA A 91 6.26 -1.87 29.90
C ALA A 91 7.62 -1.18 29.99
N SER A 92 7.83 -0.10 29.23
CA SER A 92 9.13 0.59 29.13
C SER A 92 9.30 1.72 30.14
N GLU A 93 8.29 1.99 30.99
CA GLU A 93 8.20 3.20 31.84
C GLU A 93 8.40 4.52 31.05
N ALA A 94 8.31 4.45 29.72
CA ALA A 94 8.58 5.58 28.85
C ALA A 94 7.43 6.59 28.95
N THR A 95 7.76 7.83 29.29
CA THR A 95 6.83 8.95 29.15
C THR A 95 6.74 9.33 27.68
N VAL A 96 5.52 9.45 27.16
CA VAL A 96 5.29 9.91 25.78
C VAL A 96 5.65 11.38 25.73
N ALA A 97 6.87 11.69 25.28
CA ALA A 97 7.32 13.07 25.11
C ALA A 97 6.49 13.81 24.04
N PHE A 98 5.93 13.09 23.07
CA PHE A 98 5.18 13.68 21.94
C PHE A 98 3.96 12.83 21.55
N PRO A 99 2.74 13.18 22.02
CA PRO A 99 1.52 12.45 21.67
C PRO A 99 1.16 12.54 20.17
N SER A 100 1.62 13.57 19.46
CA SER A 100 1.35 13.75 18.03
C SER A 100 1.98 12.65 17.16
N GLY A 101 3.22 12.25 17.43
CA GLY A 101 3.89 11.21 16.64
C GLY A 101 3.23 9.84 16.75
N LEU A 102 2.58 9.54 17.89
CA LEU A 102 1.80 8.31 18.06
C LEU A 102 0.52 8.34 17.23
N LEU A 103 -0.17 9.48 17.22
CA LEU A 103 -1.36 9.68 16.41
C LEU A 103 -1.04 9.56 14.91
N GLU A 104 0.03 10.21 14.47
CA GLU A 104 0.53 10.10 13.09
C GLU A 104 0.87 8.66 12.72
N GLY A 105 1.58 7.94 13.59
CA GLY A 105 1.90 6.52 13.39
C GLY A 105 0.65 5.65 13.28
N ALA A 106 -0.33 5.84 14.17
CA ALA A 106 -1.59 5.10 14.13
C ALA A 106 -2.38 5.39 12.85
N LEU A 107 -2.49 6.67 12.47
CA LEU A 107 -3.15 7.09 11.24
C LEU A 107 -2.43 6.53 10.00
N ALA A 108 -1.11 6.55 9.99
CA ALA A 108 -0.30 6.01 8.90
C ALA A 108 -0.50 4.50 8.74
N VAL A 109 -0.50 3.73 9.84
CA VAL A 109 -0.76 2.28 9.82
C VAL A 109 -2.17 1.96 9.36
N MET A 110 -3.18 2.67 9.88
CA MET A 110 -4.57 2.52 9.45
C MET A 110 -4.73 2.79 7.96
N TRP A 111 -4.22 3.95 7.51
CA TRP A 111 -4.30 4.36 6.12
C TRP A 111 -3.60 3.38 5.19
N PHE A 112 -2.38 2.98 5.54
CA PHE A 112 -1.58 2.05 4.75
C PHE A 112 -2.27 0.68 4.63
N THR A 113 -2.82 0.17 5.74
CA THR A 113 -3.54 -1.11 5.75
C THR A 113 -4.80 -1.03 4.91
N TRP A 114 -5.57 0.05 5.05
CA TRP A 114 -6.75 0.29 4.23
C TRP A 114 -6.40 0.31 2.74
N PHE A 115 -5.37 1.08 2.38
CA PHE A 115 -4.90 1.22 1.00
C PHE A 115 -4.48 -0.12 0.41
N CYS A 116 -3.64 -0.87 1.13
CA CYS A 116 -3.21 -2.19 0.70
C CYS A 116 -4.38 -3.15 0.54
N SER A 117 -5.26 -3.24 1.55
CA SER A 117 -6.40 -4.15 1.51
C SER A 117 -7.37 -3.80 0.39
N SER A 118 -7.58 -2.51 0.12
CA SER A 118 -8.42 -2.04 -0.98
C SER A 118 -7.83 -2.44 -2.33
N LEU A 119 -6.54 -2.20 -2.54
CA LEU A 119 -5.86 -2.59 -3.78
C LEU A 119 -5.84 -4.10 -3.99
N TYR A 120 -5.54 -4.89 -2.96
CA TYR A 120 -5.53 -6.35 -3.06
C TYR A 120 -6.92 -6.94 -3.32
N GLY A 121 -7.96 -6.36 -2.73
CA GLY A 121 -9.34 -6.73 -3.03
C GLY A 121 -9.76 -6.37 -4.46
N TYR A 122 -9.29 -5.23 -4.98
CA TYR A 122 -9.69 -4.72 -6.29
C TYR A 122 -8.92 -5.33 -7.47
N TRP A 123 -7.60 -5.50 -7.38
CA TRP A 123 -6.76 -5.99 -8.50
C TRP A 123 -6.27 -7.43 -8.33
N GLY A 124 -6.38 -8.00 -7.13
CA GLY A 124 -5.80 -9.30 -6.80
C GLY A 124 -4.33 -9.21 -6.38
N ARG A 125 -3.84 -10.26 -5.71
CA ARG A 125 -2.54 -10.26 -5.01
C ARG A 125 -1.35 -9.95 -5.92
N VAL A 126 -1.24 -10.65 -7.04
CA VAL A 126 -0.10 -10.53 -7.96
C VAL A 126 -0.11 -9.19 -8.66
N ARG A 127 -1.24 -8.80 -9.29
CA ARG A 127 -1.33 -7.54 -10.04
C ARG A 127 -1.07 -6.33 -9.16
N THR A 128 -1.64 -6.29 -7.95
CA THR A 128 -1.37 -5.22 -6.99
C THR A 128 0.10 -5.15 -6.62
N SER A 129 0.74 -6.29 -6.34
CA SER A 129 2.16 -6.32 -5.98
C SER A 129 3.03 -5.80 -7.13
N VAL A 130 2.75 -6.21 -8.38
CA VAL A 130 3.44 -5.71 -9.58
C VAL A 130 3.25 -4.20 -9.73
N THR A 131 2.03 -3.69 -9.59
CA THR A 131 1.75 -2.27 -9.72
C THR A 131 2.41 -1.45 -8.60
N MET A 132 2.41 -1.94 -7.36
CA MET A 132 3.12 -1.30 -6.25
C MET A 132 4.63 -1.24 -6.52
N LEU A 133 5.24 -2.35 -6.93
CA LEU A 133 6.68 -2.41 -7.23
C LEU A 133 7.07 -1.47 -8.37
N ASN A 134 6.28 -1.44 -9.45
CA ASN A 134 6.49 -0.49 -10.55
C ASN A 134 6.31 0.97 -10.10
N GLY A 135 5.31 1.24 -9.25
CA GLY A 135 5.07 2.57 -8.69
C GLY A 135 6.24 3.06 -7.84
N ILE A 136 6.74 2.21 -6.94
CA ILE A 136 7.89 2.52 -6.07
C ILE A 136 9.15 2.69 -6.92
N GLY A 137 9.43 1.74 -7.82
CA GLY A 137 10.58 1.81 -8.72
C GLY A 137 10.55 3.06 -9.60
N GLY A 138 9.38 3.43 -10.13
CA GLY A 138 9.18 4.62 -10.94
C GLY A 138 9.32 5.92 -10.15
N ALA A 139 8.76 5.99 -8.94
CA ALA A 139 8.92 7.15 -8.07
C ALA A 139 10.39 7.36 -7.67
N TRP A 140 11.10 6.28 -7.33
CA TRP A 140 12.52 6.35 -6.99
C TRP A 140 13.38 6.73 -8.20
N LEU A 141 13.05 6.21 -9.38
CA LEU A 141 13.73 6.58 -10.63
C LEU A 141 13.54 8.07 -10.93
N GLY A 142 12.29 8.56 -10.82
CA GLY A 142 11.99 9.98 -10.97
C GLY A 142 12.78 10.84 -9.98
N PHE A 143 12.84 10.43 -8.71
CA PHE A 143 13.66 11.09 -7.70
C PHE A 143 15.15 11.13 -8.09
N CYS A 144 15.75 10.01 -8.49
CA CYS A 144 17.16 9.95 -8.90
C CYS A 144 17.49 10.83 -10.11
N LEU A 145 16.55 10.92 -11.06
CA LEU A 145 16.71 11.76 -12.24
C LEU A 145 16.61 13.26 -11.89
N LEU A 146 15.72 13.62 -10.97
CA LEU A 146 15.53 15.00 -10.52
C LEU A 146 16.60 15.47 -9.54
N SER A 147 17.19 14.56 -8.75
CA SER A 147 18.24 14.88 -7.78
C SER A 147 19.63 15.02 -8.40
N GLY A 148 19.79 14.70 -9.69
CA GLY A 148 21.07 14.83 -10.37
C GLY A 148 21.43 16.28 -10.63
N GLU A 149 22.49 16.79 -10.01
CA GLU A 149 23.05 18.14 -10.23
C GLU A 149 23.75 18.28 -11.61
N GLY A 150 23.19 17.71 -12.67
CA GLY A 150 23.74 17.73 -14.03
C GLY A 150 24.80 16.66 -14.33
N ASN A 151 25.16 15.81 -13.37
CA ASN A 151 26.06 14.68 -13.60
C ASN A 151 25.27 13.42 -14.00
N LEU A 152 25.19 13.17 -15.31
CA LEU A 152 24.51 12.00 -15.88
C LEU A 152 25.03 10.66 -15.33
N GLY A 153 26.34 10.56 -15.05
CA GLY A 153 26.94 9.33 -14.52
C GLY A 153 26.44 9.01 -13.10
N ALA A 154 26.36 10.02 -12.24
CA ALA A 154 25.83 9.86 -10.89
C ALA A 154 24.33 9.49 -10.92
N SER A 155 23.54 10.17 -11.76
CA SER A 155 22.11 9.85 -11.93
C SER A 155 21.88 8.44 -12.45
N LEU A 156 22.70 7.96 -13.40
CA LEU A 156 22.63 6.58 -13.89
C LEU A 156 22.98 5.56 -12.80
N MET A 157 24.05 5.80 -12.02
CA MET A 157 24.40 4.92 -10.91
C MET A 157 23.31 4.88 -9.83
N GLN A 158 22.70 6.02 -9.49
CA GLN A 158 21.60 6.08 -8.53
C GLN A 158 20.35 5.35 -9.06
N SER A 159 20.07 5.47 -10.36
CA SER A 159 18.95 4.79 -11.02
C SER A 159 19.06 3.26 -10.98
N LEU A 160 20.26 2.69 -10.85
CA LEU A 160 20.45 1.24 -10.68
C LEU A 160 19.76 0.70 -9.42
N LEU A 161 19.55 1.53 -8.40
CA LEU A 161 18.79 1.16 -7.20
C LEU A 161 17.31 0.85 -7.51
N CYS A 162 16.79 1.28 -8.67
CA CYS A 162 15.42 1.00 -9.09
C CYS A 162 15.27 -0.38 -9.73
N VAL A 163 16.36 -0.92 -10.29
CA VAL A 163 16.37 -2.18 -11.05
C VAL A 163 15.78 -3.36 -10.26
N PRO A 164 16.10 -3.57 -8.97
CA PRO A 164 15.52 -4.65 -8.19
C PRO A 164 13.99 -4.61 -8.11
N PHE A 165 13.37 -3.41 -8.05
CA PHE A 165 11.92 -3.28 -7.98
C PHE A 165 11.26 -3.67 -9.31
N PHE A 166 11.81 -3.21 -10.44
CA PHE A 166 11.31 -3.58 -11.76
C PHE A 166 11.53 -5.06 -12.06
N LEU A 167 12.69 -5.62 -11.68
CA LEU A 167 12.93 -7.05 -11.81
C LEU A 167 11.95 -7.86 -10.95
N ALA A 168 11.72 -7.48 -9.71
CA ALA A 168 10.72 -8.12 -8.85
C ALA A 168 9.32 -8.02 -9.46
N ALA A 169 8.95 -6.87 -10.04
CA ALA A 169 7.67 -6.68 -10.73
C ALA A 169 7.52 -7.58 -11.97
N LEU A 170 8.60 -7.76 -12.75
CA LEU A 170 8.61 -8.63 -13.92
C LEU A 170 8.59 -10.12 -13.55
N LEU A 171 9.22 -10.50 -12.44
CA LEU A 171 9.32 -11.89 -11.99
C LEU A 171 8.11 -12.33 -11.15
N ALA A 172 7.41 -11.42 -10.50
CA ALA A 172 6.28 -11.72 -9.61
C ALA A 172 5.16 -12.55 -10.28
N PRO A 173 4.79 -12.33 -11.57
CA PRO A 173 3.81 -13.18 -12.24
C PRO A 173 4.27 -14.63 -12.43
N ARG A 174 5.57 -14.87 -12.67
CA ARG A 174 6.12 -16.20 -12.96
C ARG A 174 6.48 -16.97 -11.68
N TRP A 175 7.06 -16.28 -10.70
CA TRP A 175 7.55 -16.88 -9.46
C TRP A 175 7.10 -16.10 -8.22
N PRO A 176 5.78 -16.00 -7.97
CA PRO A 176 5.24 -15.12 -6.93
C PRO A 176 5.82 -15.45 -5.56
N ARG A 177 5.89 -16.73 -5.17
CA ARG A 177 6.42 -17.13 -3.86
C ARG A 177 7.90 -16.78 -3.67
N VAL A 178 8.73 -17.01 -4.68
CA VAL A 178 10.16 -16.70 -4.61
C VAL A 178 10.36 -15.20 -4.45
N VAL A 179 9.69 -14.40 -5.28
CA VAL A 179 9.71 -12.94 -5.16
C VAL A 179 9.16 -12.51 -3.80
N GLY A 180 8.11 -13.15 -3.31
CA GLY A 180 7.53 -12.89 -1.98
C GLY A 180 8.54 -13.08 -0.85
N VAL A 181 9.26 -14.21 -0.83
CA VAL A 181 10.35 -14.47 0.15
C VAL A 181 11.45 -13.41 0.03
N LEU A 182 11.88 -13.09 -1.19
CA LEU A 182 12.94 -12.10 -1.42
C LEU A 182 12.52 -10.71 -0.92
N LEU A 183 11.28 -10.29 -1.16
CA LEU A 183 10.76 -9.02 -0.67
C LEU A 183 10.67 -8.98 0.85
N LEU A 184 10.25 -10.06 1.51
CA LEU A 184 10.27 -10.14 2.97
C LEU A 184 11.70 -10.07 3.52
N GLY A 185 12.62 -10.80 2.90
CA GLY A 185 14.04 -10.74 3.25
C GLY A 185 14.60 -9.32 3.11
N ALA A 186 14.29 -8.65 1.99
CA ALA A 186 14.67 -7.26 1.76
C ALA A 186 14.04 -6.30 2.78
N SER A 187 12.76 -6.45 3.13
CA SER A 187 12.11 -5.65 4.17
C SER A 187 12.82 -5.78 5.51
N VAL A 188 13.14 -7.01 5.95
CA VAL A 188 13.87 -7.24 7.20
C VAL A 188 15.28 -6.67 7.14
N PHE A 189 15.97 -6.87 6.02
CA PHE A 189 17.32 -6.35 5.79
C PHE A 189 17.34 -4.82 5.88
N PHE A 190 16.49 -4.12 5.13
CA PHE A 190 16.41 -2.65 5.16
C PHE A 190 15.96 -2.13 6.52
N PHE A 191 15.04 -2.82 7.19
CA PHE A 191 14.61 -2.46 8.53
C PHE A 191 15.80 -2.40 9.51
N ARG A 192 16.70 -3.39 9.42
CA ARG A 192 17.94 -3.41 10.22
C ARG A 192 18.98 -2.41 9.73
N LEU A 193 19.22 -2.35 8.43
CA LEU A 193 20.25 -1.49 7.82
C LEU A 193 20.03 -0.01 8.17
N PHE A 194 18.78 0.45 8.10
CA PHE A 194 18.42 1.83 8.43
C PHE A 194 18.24 2.08 9.94
N GLY A 195 18.51 1.08 10.79
CA GLY A 195 18.39 1.20 12.24
C GLY A 195 16.97 1.57 12.68
N LEU A 196 15.94 1.13 11.96
CA LEU A 196 14.55 1.58 12.20
C LEU A 196 13.97 1.05 13.51
N ALA A 197 14.58 0.03 14.11
CA ALA A 197 14.29 -0.38 15.48
C ALA A 197 14.50 0.78 16.48
N ALA A 198 15.42 1.70 16.19
CA ALA A 198 15.64 2.87 17.02
C ALA A 198 14.50 3.89 16.96
N VAL A 199 13.45 3.69 16.14
CA VAL A 199 12.17 4.44 16.26
C VAL A 199 11.51 4.17 17.61
N PHE A 200 11.74 3.00 18.19
CA PHE A 200 11.11 2.58 19.43
C PHE A 200 11.94 2.93 20.68
N ALA A 201 13.00 3.75 20.62
CA ALA A 201 13.97 3.88 21.73
C ALA A 201 14.09 5.31 22.37
N GLY A 202 13.02 6.09 22.55
CA GLY A 202 13.08 7.50 23.08
C GLY A 202 13.43 8.75 22.20
N ASP A 203 14.55 8.79 21.47
CA ASP A 203 15.05 9.87 20.56
C ASP A 203 14.05 10.66 19.63
N PRO A 204 13.99 12.01 19.65
CA PRO A 204 13.02 12.83 18.89
C PRO A 204 13.31 13.11 17.39
N THR A 205 14.46 12.76 16.80
CA THR A 205 14.72 12.97 15.34
C THR A 205 13.98 11.96 14.43
N ARG A 206 12.79 11.52 14.85
CA ARG A 206 12.17 10.23 14.50
C ARG A 206 11.05 10.25 13.49
N MET A 207 10.41 11.39 13.25
CA MET A 207 9.26 11.46 12.35
C MET A 207 9.59 10.91 10.95
N GLY A 208 10.78 11.23 10.42
CA GLY A 208 11.22 10.71 9.12
C GLY A 208 11.32 9.19 9.05
N ARG A 209 11.64 8.51 10.16
CA ARG A 209 11.81 7.05 10.17
C ARG A 209 10.48 6.30 10.14
N MET A 210 9.43 6.78 10.80
CA MET A 210 8.08 6.19 10.66
C MET A 210 7.57 6.31 9.23
N THR A 211 7.79 7.47 8.60
CA THR A 211 7.46 7.67 7.19
C THR A 211 8.20 6.69 6.29
N VAL A 212 9.49 6.44 6.52
CA VAL A 212 10.26 5.42 5.78
C VAL A 212 9.69 4.01 6.02
N ILE A 213 9.34 3.66 7.26
CA ILE A 213 8.72 2.35 7.56
C ILE A 213 7.42 2.20 6.75
N VAL A 214 6.53 3.19 6.79
CA VAL A 214 5.20 3.09 6.18
C VAL A 214 5.25 3.19 4.66
N LEU A 215 6.05 4.10 4.11
CA LEU A 215 6.09 4.37 2.66
C LEU A 215 7.05 3.48 1.90
N PHE A 216 8.06 2.91 2.56
CA PHE A 216 9.08 2.10 1.88
C PHE A 216 9.02 0.63 2.31
N ILE A 217 9.12 0.34 3.60
CA ILE A 217 9.16 -1.04 4.09
C ILE A 217 7.79 -1.70 4.05
N GLY A 218 6.75 -0.95 4.42
CA GLY A 218 5.36 -1.40 4.42
C GLY A 218 4.94 -2.02 3.09
N PRO A 219 5.06 -1.31 1.95
CA PRO A 219 4.69 -1.85 0.65
C PRO A 219 5.45 -3.12 0.27
N LEU A 220 6.76 -3.16 0.55
CA LEU A 220 7.58 -4.35 0.26
C LEU A 220 7.14 -5.54 1.10
N PHE A 221 6.87 -5.31 2.39
CA PHE A 221 6.39 -6.35 3.29
C PHE A 221 5.00 -6.84 2.86
N ALA A 222 4.08 -5.92 2.58
CA ALA A 222 2.73 -6.23 2.15
C ALA A 222 2.72 -7.01 0.82
N ALA A 223 3.51 -6.58 -0.17
CA ALA A 223 3.70 -7.29 -1.43
C ALA A 223 4.32 -8.68 -1.20
N GLY A 224 5.31 -8.78 -0.31
CA GLY A 224 5.92 -10.04 0.09
C GLY A 224 4.90 -11.05 0.62
N VAL A 225 4.11 -10.65 1.63
CA VAL A 225 3.05 -11.48 2.22
C VAL A 225 1.98 -11.84 1.18
N ALA A 226 1.54 -10.87 0.37
CA ALA A 226 0.52 -11.10 -0.65
C ALA A 226 0.97 -12.12 -1.71
N LEU A 227 2.22 -12.03 -2.16
CA LEU A 227 2.79 -12.94 -3.16
C LEU A 227 3.05 -14.35 -2.61
N LEU A 228 3.40 -14.49 -1.32
CA LEU A 228 3.47 -15.81 -0.67
C LEU A 228 2.11 -16.52 -0.64
N GLY A 229 1.05 -15.75 -0.41
CA GLY A 229 -0.32 -16.24 -0.45
C GLY A 229 -0.86 -16.50 -1.85
N ALA A 230 -0.18 -16.05 -2.93
CA ALA A 230 -0.64 -16.31 -4.28
C ALA A 230 -0.44 -17.80 -4.62
N ARG A 231 -1.53 -18.47 -5.02
CA ARG A 231 -1.42 -19.80 -5.65
C ARG A 231 -0.77 -19.61 -7.03
N ARG A 232 0.00 -20.62 -7.47
CA ARG A 232 0.62 -20.62 -8.80
C ARG A 232 -0.52 -20.49 -9.81
N LEU A 233 -0.47 -19.47 -10.67
CA LEU A 233 -1.50 -19.10 -11.64
C LEU A 233 -1.76 -20.16 -12.74
N GLY A 234 -1.27 -21.40 -12.56
CA GLY A 234 -1.32 -22.48 -13.56
C GLY A 234 -2.18 -23.66 -13.13
N THR A 235 -3.20 -23.45 -12.30
CA THR A 235 -4.22 -24.49 -11.99
C THR A 235 -5.65 -23.96 -12.12
N ASP A 236 -5.86 -22.67 -12.33
CA ASP A 236 -7.21 -22.12 -12.42
C ASP A 236 -7.71 -21.97 -13.88
N GLU A 237 -6.81 -21.93 -14.89
CA GLU A 237 -7.20 -21.85 -16.31
C GLU A 237 -7.54 -23.23 -16.93
N ASP A 238 -6.97 -24.32 -16.41
CA ASP A 238 -7.23 -25.67 -16.94
C ASP A 238 -8.55 -26.27 -16.40
N ASP A 239 -8.92 -25.97 -15.15
CA ASP A 239 -10.20 -26.41 -14.56
C ASP A 239 -11.41 -25.65 -15.15
N GLU A 240 -11.20 -24.48 -15.77
CA GLU A 240 -12.26 -23.70 -16.42
C GLU A 240 -12.67 -24.23 -17.80
N ASN A 241 -11.77 -24.95 -18.49
CA ASN A 241 -12.06 -25.58 -19.78
C ASN A 241 -12.69 -26.98 -19.64
N GLU A 242 -12.40 -27.73 -18.57
CA GLU A 242 -13.00 -29.06 -18.37
C GLU A 242 -14.46 -28.99 -17.89
N ALA A 243 -14.86 -27.93 -17.17
CA ALA A 243 -16.24 -27.79 -16.67
C ALA A 243 -17.27 -27.30 -17.73
N GLY A 244 -16.81 -26.91 -18.92
CA GLY A 244 -17.67 -26.42 -20.01
C GLY A 244 -18.15 -27.49 -20.98
N ASP A 245 -17.54 -28.68 -20.98
CA ASP A 245 -17.73 -29.67 -22.05
C ASP A 245 -18.61 -30.88 -21.65
N THR A 246 -19.21 -30.87 -20.46
CA THR A 246 -20.08 -31.96 -19.97
C THR A 246 -21.57 -31.61 -19.93
N ALA A 247 -22.05 -30.71 -20.79
CA ALA A 247 -23.49 -30.49 -20.96
C ALA A 247 -24.04 -31.50 -22.00
N PRO A 248 -24.83 -32.52 -21.60
CA PRO A 248 -25.49 -33.41 -22.55
C PRO A 248 -26.55 -32.62 -23.36
N ALA A 249 -26.56 -32.86 -24.67
CA ALA A 249 -27.51 -32.31 -25.64
C ALA A 249 -28.96 -32.78 -25.41
#